data_AF-A0A8J5GNY4-F1
#
_entry.id   AF-A0A8J5GNY4-F1
#
_cell.length_a   1.000
_cell.length_b   1.000
_cell.length_c   1.000
_cell.angle_alpha   90.00
_cell.angle_beta   90.00
_cell.angle_gamma   90.00
#
_symmetry.space_group_name_H-M   'P 1'
#
loop_
_entity.id
_entity.type
_entity.pdbx_description
1 polymer ?
#
loop_
_entity_poly.entity_id
_entity_poly.type
_entity_poly.pdbx_seq_one_letter_code
_entity_poly.pdbx_strand_id
1 'polypeptide(L)'
;MASSCCLQWLLLAQAILVVAASSYFCHFPAVFNFSDSNSDTGGLSTAFGVAPSPHGESFFRKLVGGNFDGRLIVDFFVALGLLFLSAYLNSVGANFSHGANFATARSTIKQPYATLSQSGFSPISMDVQTWEFS
;
A
#
# COMPACT_ATOMS: atom_id res chain seq x y z
N MET A 1 -14.69 45.04 26.12
CA MET A 1 -13.99 44.52 24.92
C MET A 1 -13.04 43.35 25.25
N ALA A 2 -12.38 43.29 26.41
CA ALA A 2 -11.46 42.18 26.77
C ALA A 2 -12.14 40.80 26.97
N SER A 3 -13.42 40.76 27.39
CA SER A 3 -14.15 39.51 27.68
C SER A 3 -14.44 38.65 26.43
N SER A 4 -14.71 39.28 25.28
CA SER A 4 -15.01 38.56 24.03
C SER A 4 -13.79 37.83 23.47
N CYS A 5 -12.60 38.46 23.54
CA CYS A 5 -11.35 37.82 23.11
C CYS A 5 -11.01 36.59 23.97
N CYS A 6 -11.20 36.66 25.29
CA CYS A 6 -10.96 35.52 26.18
C CYS A 6 -11.89 34.34 25.87
N LEU A 7 -13.17 34.61 25.57
CA LEU A 7 -14.12 33.58 25.16
C LEU A 7 -13.71 32.94 23.83
N GLN A 8 -13.25 33.73 22.86
CA GLN A 8 -12.79 33.24 21.56
C GLN A 8 -11.57 32.32 21.69
N TRP A 9 -10.60 32.68 22.53
CA TRP A 9 -9.41 31.86 22.80
C TRP A 9 -9.77 30.56 23.53
N LEU A 10 -10.73 30.60 24.47
CA LEU A 10 -11.22 29.41 25.16
C LEU A 10 -11.92 28.44 24.20
N LEU A 11 -12.76 28.96 23.31
CA LEU A 11 -13.45 28.15 22.30
C LEU A 11 -12.46 27.53 21.30
N LEU A 12 -11.43 28.27 20.88
CA LEU A 12 -10.35 27.75 20.04
C LEU A 12 -9.55 26.65 20.75
N ALA A 13 -9.20 26.86 22.02
CA ALA A 13 -8.48 25.87 22.81
C ALA A 13 -9.32 24.59 23.01
N GLN A 14 -10.62 24.72 23.25
CA GLN A 14 -11.53 23.57 23.32
C GLN A 14 -11.66 22.85 21.98
N ALA A 15 -11.78 23.57 20.86
CA ALA A 15 -11.82 22.97 19.54
C ALA A 15 -10.53 22.19 19.22
N ILE A 16 -9.36 22.74 19.56
CA ILE A 16 -8.07 22.06 19.40
C ILE A 16 -8.01 20.79 20.26
N LEU A 17 -8.49 20.85 21.51
CA LEU A 17 -8.51 19.70 22.42
C LEU A 17 -9.45 18.59 21.92
N VAL A 18 -10.62 18.95 21.39
CA VAL A 18 -11.58 18.01 20.80
C VAL A 18 -11.00 17.32 19.56
N VAL A 19 -10.32 18.07 18.69
CA VAL A 19 -9.64 17.51 17.49
C VAL A 19 -8.48 16.60 17.88
N ALA A 20 -7.70 16.97 18.90
CA ALA A 20 -6.61 16.11 19.41
C ALA A 20 -7.15 14.81 20.04
N ALA A 21 -8.26 14.89 20.77
CA ALA A 21 -8.93 13.76 21.40
C ALA A 21 -9.69 12.87 20.39
N SER A 22 -10.07 13.39 19.22
CA SER A 22 -10.71 12.62 18.15
C SER A 22 -9.73 11.87 17.25
N SER A 23 -8.45 11.77 17.62
CA SER A 23 -7.54 10.79 17.01
C SER A 23 -7.95 9.39 17.46
N TYR A 24 -9.02 8.88 16.87
CA TYR A 24 -9.37 7.48 16.95
C TYR A 24 -8.22 6.69 16.34
N PHE A 25 -7.30 6.21 17.17
CA PHE A 25 -6.36 5.17 16.80
C PHE A 25 -7.19 3.93 16.48
N CYS A 26 -7.55 3.79 15.22
CA CYS A 26 -8.19 2.59 14.72
C CYS A 26 -7.14 1.47 14.78
N HIS A 27 -7.26 0.61 15.78
CA HIS A 27 -6.31 -0.47 16.04
C HIS A 27 -6.61 -1.63 15.09
N PHE A 28 -6.00 -1.59 13.90
CA PHE A 28 -6.03 -2.72 12.97
C PHE A 28 -4.80 -3.61 13.23
N PRO A 29 -4.97 -4.86 13.71
CA PRO A 29 -3.84 -5.72 14.06
C PRO A 29 -3.02 -6.16 12.83
N ALA A 30 -3.67 -6.25 11.67
CA ALA A 30 -3.07 -6.56 10.39
C ALA A 30 -3.87 -5.95 9.23
N VAL A 31 -3.20 -5.67 8.11
CA VAL A 31 -3.81 -5.19 6.87
C VAL A 31 -3.42 -6.09 5.71
N PHE A 32 -4.38 -6.51 4.90
CA PHE A 32 -4.12 -7.28 3.69
C PHE A 32 -4.58 -6.49 2.47
N ASN A 33 -3.70 -6.32 1.50
CA ASN A 33 -3.97 -5.53 0.30
C ASN A 33 -4.03 -6.41 -0.95
N PHE A 34 -5.08 -6.24 -1.75
CA PHE A 34 -5.34 -6.95 -3.00
C PHE A 34 -5.59 -5.92 -4.08
N SER A 35 -4.84 -5.96 -5.18
CA SER A 35 -4.88 -4.88 -6.17
C SER A 35 -4.07 -5.16 -7.44
N ASP A 36 -3.90 -4.10 -8.21
CA ASP A 36 -3.05 -4.01 -9.38
C ASP A 36 -1.77 -3.19 -9.11
N SER A 37 -1.20 -2.61 -10.18
CA SER A 37 0.02 -1.81 -10.14
C SER A 37 -0.04 -0.58 -9.24
N ASN A 38 -1.22 -0.08 -8.89
CA ASN A 38 -1.35 1.12 -8.06
C ASN A 38 -0.89 0.91 -6.62
N SER A 39 -0.74 -0.34 -6.19
CA SER A 39 -0.26 -0.69 -4.86
C SER A 39 0.70 -1.88 -4.83
N ASP A 40 1.21 -2.32 -5.99
CA ASP A 40 2.20 -3.39 -6.07
C ASP A 40 3.57 -2.95 -5.50
N THR A 41 3.97 -3.53 -4.37
CA THR A 41 5.29 -3.28 -3.73
C THR A 41 6.39 -4.22 -4.22
N GLY A 42 6.22 -4.84 -5.39
CA GLY A 42 7.22 -5.68 -6.06
C GLY A 42 6.82 -7.14 -6.24
N GLY A 43 5.54 -7.47 -6.06
CA GLY A 43 4.96 -8.77 -6.27
C GLY A 43 5.20 -9.28 -7.69
N LEU A 44 4.84 -8.49 -8.73
CA LEU A 44 5.04 -8.93 -10.11
C LEU A 44 6.53 -9.16 -10.42
N SER A 45 7.39 -8.26 -9.96
CA SER A 45 8.83 -8.30 -10.25
C SER A 45 9.53 -9.45 -9.55
N THR A 46 9.07 -9.82 -8.36
CA THR A 46 9.61 -10.97 -7.62
C THR A 46 9.23 -12.28 -8.30
N ALA A 47 8.01 -12.38 -8.83
CA ALA A 47 7.54 -13.60 -9.49
C ALA A 47 8.01 -13.74 -10.95
N PHE A 48 8.10 -12.65 -11.71
CA PHE A 48 8.33 -12.69 -13.16
C PHE A 48 9.58 -11.92 -13.63
N GLY A 49 10.38 -11.41 -12.70
CA GLY A 49 11.59 -10.66 -12.99
C GLY A 49 11.39 -9.14 -13.02
N VAL A 50 12.49 -8.42 -12.78
CA VAL A 50 12.52 -6.96 -12.76
C VAL A 50 12.33 -6.43 -14.19
N ALA A 51 11.55 -5.36 -14.33
CA ALA A 51 11.43 -4.65 -15.60
C ALA A 51 12.83 -4.18 -16.08
N PRO A 52 13.10 -4.18 -17.40
CA PRO A 52 14.34 -3.60 -17.91
C PRO A 52 14.38 -2.09 -17.62
N SER A 53 15.58 -1.58 -17.36
CA SER A 53 15.86 -0.14 -17.20
C SER A 53 15.16 0.71 -18.28
N PRO A 54 14.59 1.89 -17.93
CA PRO A 54 14.76 2.63 -16.68
C PRO A 54 13.77 2.25 -15.55
N HIS A 55 12.90 1.26 -15.76
CA HIS A 55 11.87 0.90 -14.80
C HIS A 55 12.42 -0.05 -13.72
N GLY A 56 12.06 0.16 -12.45
CA GLY A 56 12.38 -0.77 -11.35
C GLY A 56 13.24 -0.23 -10.19
N GLU A 57 13.46 1.09 -10.14
CA GLU A 57 14.00 1.78 -8.96
C GLU A 57 12.83 2.25 -8.08
N SER A 58 12.68 1.71 -6.86
CA SER A 58 11.79 2.30 -5.86
C SER A 58 12.56 3.18 -4.87
N PHE A 59 11.87 4.16 -4.28
CA PHE A 59 12.42 5.23 -3.43
C PHE A 59 13.26 4.75 -2.21
N PHE A 60 13.19 3.46 -1.84
CA PHE A 60 13.99 2.88 -0.75
C PHE A 60 15.25 2.13 -1.21
N ARG A 61 15.68 2.27 -2.48
CA ARG A 61 16.86 1.52 -3.01
C ARG A 61 16.72 0.01 -2.85
N LYS A 62 15.49 -0.49 -2.75
CA LYS A 62 15.14 -1.91 -2.77
C LYS A 62 14.53 -2.17 -4.15
N LEU A 63 15.13 -3.10 -4.89
CA LEU A 63 14.72 -3.45 -6.24
C LEU A 63 13.28 -3.96 -6.20
N VAL A 64 12.34 -3.08 -6.54
CA VAL A 64 10.92 -3.33 -6.64
C VAL A 64 10.59 -2.91 -8.06
N GLY A 65 10.55 -3.89 -8.96
CA GLY A 65 10.51 -3.71 -10.42
C GLY A 65 9.17 -3.20 -10.96
N GLY A 66 8.63 -2.14 -10.38
CA GLY A 66 7.39 -1.47 -10.80
C GLY A 66 7.63 -0.35 -11.83
N ASN A 67 6.55 0.06 -12.51
CA ASN A 67 6.55 1.11 -13.54
C ASN A 67 6.40 2.55 -12.98
N PHE A 68 6.63 2.77 -11.68
CA PHE A 68 6.36 4.06 -11.04
C PHE A 68 7.55 4.54 -10.19
N ASP A 69 8.06 5.73 -10.53
CA ASP A 69 9.12 6.44 -9.82
C ASP A 69 8.57 7.29 -8.65
N GLY A 70 7.74 6.70 -7.77
CA GLY A 70 7.03 7.44 -6.73
C GLY A 70 6.47 6.60 -5.57
N ARG A 71 5.90 7.27 -4.56
CA ARG A 71 5.21 6.64 -3.41
C ARG A 71 3.88 6.06 -3.87
N LEU A 72 3.65 4.77 -3.63
CA LEU A 72 2.34 4.15 -3.90
C LEU A 72 1.33 4.60 -2.85
N ILE A 73 0.02 4.50 -3.13
CA ILE A 73 -1.02 4.90 -2.17
C ILE A 73 -0.90 4.13 -0.83
N VAL A 74 -0.35 2.91 -0.87
CA VAL A 74 0.00 2.14 0.33
C VAL A 74 1.04 2.83 1.19
N ASP A 75 2.01 3.54 0.61
CA ASP A 75 3.01 4.32 1.36
C ASP A 75 2.40 5.52 2.08
N PHE A 76 1.26 6.03 1.61
CA PHE A 76 0.52 7.07 2.32
C PHE A 76 -0.20 6.52 3.56
N PHE A 77 -0.62 5.25 3.54
CA PHE A 77 -1.08 4.58 4.76
C PHE A 77 0.09 4.40 5.75
N VAL A 78 1.30 4.10 5.26
CA VAL A 78 2.52 4.09 6.10
C VAL A 78 2.78 5.43 6.78
N ALA A 79 2.56 6.55 6.08
CA ALA A 79 2.69 7.90 6.65
C ALA A 79 1.66 8.20 7.77
N LEU A 80 0.53 7.51 7.78
CA LEU A 80 -0.47 7.54 8.85
C LEU A 80 -0.14 6.57 10.01
N GLY A 81 1.06 5.97 10.00
CA GLY A 81 1.50 4.98 10.99
C GLY A 81 1.06 3.54 10.70
N LEU A 82 0.42 3.30 9.54
CA LEU A 82 -0.04 1.97 9.13
C LEU A 82 1.04 1.29 8.30
N LEU A 83 1.96 0.60 9.00
CA LEU A 83 2.88 -0.44 8.53
C LEU A 83 3.15 -0.58 7.02
N PHE A 84 4.43 -0.55 6.65
CA PHE A 84 4.88 -0.98 5.32
C PHE A 84 4.52 -2.46 5.08
N LEU A 85 3.64 -2.72 4.10
CA LEU A 85 3.21 -4.07 3.74
C LEU A 85 4.22 -4.73 2.79
N SER A 86 4.82 -5.83 3.25
CA SER A 86 5.70 -6.64 2.42
C SER A 86 4.91 -7.35 1.33
N ALA A 87 5.44 -7.38 0.11
CA ALA A 87 4.87 -8.16 -0.99
C ALA A 87 4.85 -9.65 -0.60
N TYR A 88 3.70 -10.30 -0.71
CA TYR A 88 3.51 -11.71 -0.37
C TYR A 88 4.45 -12.61 -1.19
N LEU A 89 4.59 -12.32 -2.48
CA LEU A 89 5.48 -13.04 -3.40
C LEU A 89 6.98 -12.85 -3.08
N ASN A 90 7.33 -11.88 -2.24
CA ASN A 90 8.68 -11.69 -1.69
C ASN A 90 8.75 -12.19 -0.23
N SER A 91 8.46 -13.48 -0.04
CA SER A 91 8.27 -14.07 1.29
C SER A 91 9.55 -14.43 2.04
N VAL A 92 10.68 -14.58 1.34
CA VAL A 92 11.93 -15.00 1.97
C VAL A 92 12.45 -13.92 2.92
N GLY A 93 12.38 -14.19 4.23
CA GLY A 93 12.79 -13.24 5.27
C GLY A 93 11.82 -12.09 5.51
N ALA A 94 10.61 -12.15 4.95
CA ALA A 94 9.56 -11.17 5.22
C ALA A 94 8.84 -11.46 6.55
N ASN A 95 8.33 -10.41 7.19
CA ASN A 95 7.48 -10.52 8.36
C ASN A 95 6.05 -10.11 7.99
N PHE A 96 5.11 -11.07 8.11
CA PHE A 96 3.69 -10.86 7.81
C PHE A 96 2.82 -10.78 9.07
N SER A 97 3.40 -10.63 10.26
CA SER A 97 2.68 -10.57 11.55
C SER A 97 1.62 -9.48 11.63
N HIS A 98 1.73 -8.48 10.77
CA HIS A 98 0.84 -7.32 10.69
C HIS A 98 0.26 -7.12 9.29
N GLY A 99 0.26 -8.17 8.47
CA GLY A 99 -0.31 -8.13 7.14
C GLY A 99 0.65 -8.42 6.00
N ALA A 100 0.08 -8.50 4.80
CA ALA A 100 0.79 -8.78 3.55
C ALA A 100 0.16 -8.04 2.37
N ASN A 101 0.96 -7.75 1.36
CA ASN A 101 0.49 -7.16 0.10
C ASN A 101 0.48 -8.22 -1.01
N PHE A 102 -0.70 -8.58 -1.49
CA PHE A 102 -0.90 -9.54 -2.58
C PHE A 102 -1.01 -8.84 -3.96
N ALA A 103 -0.99 -7.51 -3.99
CA ALA A 103 -1.09 -6.76 -5.24
C ALA A 103 0.06 -7.12 -6.19
N THR A 104 -0.28 -7.29 -7.47
CA THR A 104 0.70 -7.45 -8.56
C THR A 104 0.41 -6.46 -9.67
N ALA A 105 1.46 -5.89 -10.24
CA ALA A 105 1.31 -4.96 -11.35
C ALA A 105 0.62 -5.63 -12.53
N ARG A 106 -0.23 -4.89 -13.24
CA ARG A 106 -0.96 -5.39 -14.42
C ARG A 106 -1.91 -6.56 -14.08
N SER A 107 -2.29 -6.73 -12.81
CA SER A 107 -3.36 -7.63 -12.40
C SER A 107 -4.71 -7.19 -12.96
N THR A 108 -5.56 -8.16 -13.22
CA THR A 108 -6.93 -7.98 -13.72
C THR A 108 -7.93 -8.65 -12.78
N ILE A 109 -9.17 -8.17 -12.77
CA ILE A 109 -10.24 -8.77 -11.95
C ILE A 109 -10.51 -10.22 -12.36
N LYS A 110 -10.46 -10.51 -13.67
CA LYS A 110 -10.61 -11.86 -14.23
C LYS A 110 -9.27 -12.38 -14.71
N GLN A 111 -9.10 -13.70 -14.64
CA GLN A 111 -7.93 -14.36 -15.18
C GLN A 111 -7.77 -14.08 -16.68
N PRO A 112 -6.59 -13.65 -17.14
CA PRO A 112 -6.32 -13.45 -18.56
C PRO A 112 -6.24 -14.79 -19.29
N TYR A 113 -6.79 -14.85 -20.50
CA TYR A 113 -6.73 -16.05 -21.36
C TYR A 113 -5.37 -16.24 -22.08
N ALA A 114 -4.40 -15.38 -21.79
CA ALA A 114 -3.11 -15.35 -22.46
C ALA A 114 -1.98 -15.15 -21.43
N THR A 115 -0.77 -15.54 -21.82
CA THR A 115 0.42 -15.41 -20.95
C THR A 115 0.85 -13.95 -20.76
N LEU A 116 1.68 -13.71 -19.73
CA LEU A 116 2.30 -12.41 -19.49
C LEU A 116 3.08 -11.91 -20.72
N SER A 117 3.80 -12.79 -21.42
CA SER A 117 4.54 -12.44 -22.63
C SER A 117 3.65 -12.09 -23.83
N GLN A 118 2.42 -12.61 -23.88
CA GLN A 118 1.49 -12.37 -24.99
C GLN A 118 0.62 -11.13 -24.76
N SER A 119 0.09 -10.97 -23.55
CA SER A 119 -0.89 -9.92 -23.23
C SER A 119 -0.30 -8.75 -22.45
N GLY A 120 0.83 -8.97 -21.78
CA GLY A 120 1.38 -8.03 -20.80
C GLY A 120 0.63 -8.01 -19.46
N PHE A 121 -0.49 -8.72 -19.30
CA PHE A 121 -1.20 -8.78 -18.02
C PHE A 121 -0.61 -9.86 -17.10
N SER A 122 -0.62 -9.57 -15.80
CA SER A 122 -0.20 -10.51 -14.77
C SER A 122 -1.10 -11.75 -14.78
N PRO A 123 -0.54 -12.97 -14.68
CA PRO A 123 -1.35 -14.16 -14.45
C PRO A 123 -1.88 -14.24 -13.02
N ILE A 124 -1.42 -13.35 -12.13
CA ILE A 124 -1.89 -13.23 -10.73
C ILE A 124 -3.06 -12.25 -10.68
N SER A 125 -4.20 -12.68 -11.24
CA SER A 125 -5.47 -11.96 -11.22
C SER A 125 -6.09 -11.92 -9.81
N MET A 126 -7.13 -11.11 -9.62
CA MET A 126 -7.76 -10.90 -8.30
C MET A 126 -8.21 -12.20 -7.62
N ASP A 127 -8.70 -13.17 -8.40
CA ASP A 127 -9.03 -14.51 -7.92
C ASP A 127 -7.80 -15.28 -7.42
N VAL A 128 -6.68 -15.22 -8.13
CA VAL A 128 -5.41 -15.84 -7.71
C VAL A 128 -4.87 -15.19 -6.44
N GLN A 129 -4.91 -13.85 -6.33
CA GLN A 129 -4.52 -13.15 -5.09
C GLN A 129 -5.38 -13.58 -3.90
N THR A 130 -6.66 -13.84 -4.13
CA THR A 130 -7.57 -14.36 -3.09
C THR A 130 -7.21 -15.79 -2.70
N TRP A 131 -6.77 -16.62 -3.66
CA TRP A 131 -6.26 -17.96 -3.38
C TRP A 131 -4.95 -17.95 -2.61
N GLU A 132 -4.05 -17.00 -2.87
CA GLU A 132 -2.80 -16.83 -2.12
C GLU A 132 -3.02 -16.49 -0.64
N PHE A 133 -4.14 -15.82 -0.34
CA PHE A 133 -4.52 -15.44 1.03
C PHE A 133 -5.19 -16.57 1.82
N SER A 134 -5.82 -17.53 1.12
CA SER A 134 -6.64 -18.58 1.73
C SER A 134 -5.79 -19.71 2.33
#